data_AF-A0A178D164-F1
#
_entry.id   AF-A0A178D164-F1
#
_cell.length_a   1.000
_cell.length_b   1.000
_cell.length_c   1.000
_cell.angle_alpha   90.00
_cell.angle_beta   90.00
_cell.angle_gamma   90.00
#
_symmetry.space_group_name_H-M   'P 1'
#
loop_
_entity.id
_entity.type
_entity.pdbx_description
1 polymer ?
#
loop_
_entity_poly.entity_id
_entity_poly.type
_entity_poly.pdbx_seq_one_letter_code
_entity_poly.pdbx_strand_id
1 'polypeptide(L)'
;MAPKLVPDYEVKILLKPSEVLTSNNKLDSAIVTEFHVEPSTKKMNIQFLDTKERDLYTSGWNLRIRKEEGEEDFELTYKKRYAIDEGDARIAGGSIDMALETALQEGFDTTTAYKAQIEVGYQKQTLSVSSDVKVSDKNFDGMKLPRVDDSRMFLSTNAPSKFKNWVRDGWGTDHVQNSIIYGPVHAKRFKGRWDGSKLFIEVWPIRKSETDATLELIVEVSFKTADVKKALEGRAKILELFQKKGWLLPEDSLKTKLIMERYGCSSI
;
A
#
# COMPACT_ATOMS: atom_id res chain seq x y z
N MET A 1 15.95 -6.25 26.37
CA MET A 1 14.87 -6.24 25.34
C MET A 1 15.32 -5.33 24.21
N ALA A 2 15.10 -5.74 22.97
CA ALA A 2 15.38 -4.89 21.82
C ALA A 2 14.41 -3.70 21.76
N PRO A 3 14.83 -2.52 21.29
CA PRO A 3 13.96 -1.36 21.16
C PRO A 3 12.81 -1.57 20.16
N LYS A 4 11.67 -0.89 20.42
CA LYS A 4 10.55 -0.75 19.47
C LYS A 4 11.01 -0.16 18.15
N LEU A 5 10.33 -0.52 17.07
CA LEU A 5 10.48 0.14 15.78
C LEU A 5 10.13 1.63 15.88
N VAL A 6 10.88 2.46 15.17
CA VAL A 6 10.60 3.89 15.02
C VAL A 6 9.91 4.10 13.67
N PRO A 7 8.64 4.53 13.63
CA PRO A 7 7.92 4.67 12.38
C PRO A 7 8.26 5.96 11.64
N ASP A 8 8.16 5.94 10.32
CA ASP A 8 7.84 7.14 9.55
C ASP A 8 6.30 7.27 9.38
N TYR A 9 5.86 8.37 8.79
CA TYR A 9 4.45 8.68 8.59
C TYR A 9 4.19 8.88 7.09
N GLU A 10 3.18 8.22 6.56
CA GLU A 10 2.68 8.44 5.20
C GLU A 10 1.23 8.91 5.27
N VAL A 11 0.99 10.16 4.88
CA VAL A 11 -0.37 10.69 4.73
C VAL A 11 -0.91 10.25 3.38
N LYS A 12 -2.13 9.73 3.34
CA LYS A 12 -2.80 9.21 2.13
C LYS A 12 -4.23 9.70 2.07
N ILE A 13 -4.54 10.55 1.09
CA ILE A 13 -5.88 11.12 0.94
C ILE A 13 -6.43 10.82 -0.45
N LEU A 14 -7.68 10.39 -0.51
CA LEU A 14 -8.37 10.10 -1.76
C LEU A 14 -8.88 11.37 -2.43
N LEU A 15 -8.82 11.36 -3.75
CA LEU A 15 -9.36 12.39 -4.63
C LEU A 15 -10.55 11.84 -5.41
N LYS A 16 -11.54 12.69 -5.67
CA LYS A 16 -12.65 12.38 -6.58
C LYS A 16 -12.11 12.25 -8.01
N PRO A 17 -12.15 11.06 -8.63
CA PRO A 17 -11.58 10.87 -9.97
C PRO A 17 -12.18 11.81 -11.02
N SER A 18 -13.49 12.11 -10.93
CA SER A 18 -14.19 13.01 -11.86
C SER A 18 -13.69 14.45 -11.83
N GLU A 19 -13.12 14.89 -10.71
CA GLU A 19 -12.68 16.27 -10.51
C GLU A 19 -11.19 16.46 -10.81
N VAL A 20 -10.42 15.37 -10.84
CA VAL A 20 -8.95 15.40 -10.87
C VAL A 20 -8.35 14.68 -12.07
N LEU A 21 -9.19 13.99 -12.85
CA LEU A 21 -8.82 13.35 -14.09
C LEU A 21 -9.60 13.95 -15.26
N THR A 22 -8.93 14.05 -16.40
CA THR A 22 -9.55 14.31 -17.70
C THR A 22 -10.37 13.10 -18.17
N SER A 23 -11.20 13.28 -19.19
CA SER A 23 -11.97 12.19 -19.83
C SER A 23 -11.12 11.03 -20.36
N ASN A 24 -9.82 11.26 -20.58
CA ASN A 24 -8.85 10.24 -21.00
C ASN A 24 -8.08 9.60 -19.82
N ASN A 25 -8.57 9.76 -18.58
CA ASN A 25 -7.95 9.24 -17.36
C ASN A 25 -6.49 9.70 -17.14
N LYS A 26 -6.17 10.91 -17.63
CA LYS A 26 -4.92 11.62 -17.31
C LYS A 26 -5.18 12.65 -16.23
N LEU A 27 -4.18 12.99 -15.41
CA LEU A 27 -4.29 14.06 -14.42
C LEU A 27 -4.73 15.37 -15.09
N ASP A 28 -5.67 16.06 -14.44
CA ASP A 28 -6.10 17.39 -14.87
C ASP A 28 -4.97 18.43 -14.70
N SER A 29 -4.96 19.44 -15.57
CA SER A 29 -3.95 20.52 -15.55
C SER A 29 -3.91 21.29 -14.22
N ALA A 30 -5.04 21.43 -13.53
CA ALA A 30 -5.11 22.07 -12.23
C ALA A 30 -4.35 21.28 -11.16
N ILE A 31 -4.46 19.95 -11.20
CA ILE A 31 -3.73 19.03 -10.30
C ILE A 31 -2.23 19.05 -10.62
N VAL A 32 -1.89 19.00 -11.90
CA VAL A 32 -0.49 19.07 -12.36
C VAL A 32 0.17 20.36 -11.88
N THR A 33 -0.53 21.48 -11.96
CA THR A 33 -0.03 22.79 -11.56
C THR A 33 0.09 22.93 -10.05
N GLU A 34 -0.95 22.55 -9.30
CA GLU A 34 -0.98 22.65 -7.82
C GLU A 34 0.14 21.83 -7.17
N PHE A 35 0.42 20.65 -7.73
CA PHE A 35 1.41 19.72 -7.19
C PHE A 35 2.72 19.67 -7.94
N HIS A 36 2.97 20.64 -8.84
CA HIS A 36 4.20 20.70 -9.64
C HIS A 36 4.60 19.33 -10.19
N VAL A 37 3.64 18.62 -10.77
CA VAL A 37 3.81 17.23 -11.21
C VAL A 37 4.83 17.18 -12.34
N GLU A 38 5.81 16.30 -12.19
CA GLU A 38 6.84 16.07 -13.20
C GLU A 38 6.24 15.49 -14.48
N PRO A 39 6.75 15.81 -15.69
CA PRO A 39 6.18 15.34 -16.94
C PRO A 39 6.16 13.81 -17.10
N SER A 40 7.07 13.12 -16.44
CA SER A 40 7.18 11.66 -16.50
C SER A 40 6.15 10.98 -15.61
N THR A 41 5.45 10.00 -16.17
CA THR A 41 4.61 9.06 -15.43
C THR A 41 5.34 7.73 -15.32
N LYS A 42 5.33 7.10 -14.14
CA LYS A 42 5.77 5.72 -13.98
C LYS A 42 4.59 4.77 -14.00
N LYS A 43 4.64 3.73 -14.83
CA LYS A 43 3.69 2.62 -14.75
C LYS A 43 4.09 1.65 -13.65
N MET A 44 3.11 1.07 -12.99
CA MET A 44 3.29 -0.01 -12.02
C MET A 44 2.39 -1.18 -12.40
N ASN A 45 2.91 -2.38 -12.27
CA ASN A 45 2.13 -3.61 -12.33
C ASN A 45 2.20 -4.28 -10.96
N ILE A 46 1.06 -4.56 -10.35
CA ILE A 46 0.97 -5.04 -8.97
C ILE A 46 0.10 -6.29 -8.92
N GLN A 47 0.55 -7.30 -8.18
CA GLN A 47 -0.31 -8.42 -7.79
C GLN A 47 -0.09 -8.78 -6.31
N PHE A 48 -1.12 -9.33 -5.69
CA PHE A 48 -1.08 -9.85 -4.34
C PHE A 48 -1.21 -11.37 -4.36
N LEU A 49 -0.67 -12.03 -3.34
CA LEU A 49 -0.77 -13.47 -3.16
C LEU A 49 -1.37 -13.78 -1.79
N ASP A 50 -2.40 -14.62 -1.80
CA ASP A 50 -3.06 -15.13 -0.62
C ASP A 50 -3.79 -16.45 -0.95
N THR A 51 -4.18 -17.23 0.06
CA THR A 51 -5.07 -18.38 -0.14
C THR A 51 -6.42 -17.93 -0.68
N LYS A 52 -7.22 -18.85 -1.23
CA LYS A 52 -8.55 -18.53 -1.75
C LYS A 52 -9.47 -17.97 -0.64
N GLU A 53 -9.24 -18.41 0.58
CA GLU A 53 -9.94 -18.02 1.80
C GLU A 53 -9.39 -16.71 2.39
N ARG A 54 -8.26 -16.20 1.86
CA ARG A 54 -7.58 -14.98 2.28
C ARG A 54 -7.04 -15.07 3.71
N ASP A 55 -6.45 -16.22 4.04
CA ASP A 55 -5.94 -16.52 5.38
C ASP A 55 -4.81 -15.58 5.81
N LEU A 56 -3.93 -15.17 4.88
CA LEU A 56 -2.87 -14.21 5.18
C LEU A 56 -3.47 -12.83 5.48
N TYR A 57 -4.35 -12.34 4.61
CA TYR A 57 -5.01 -11.04 4.74
C TYR A 57 -5.83 -10.94 6.02
N THR A 58 -6.62 -11.97 6.34
CA THR A 58 -7.43 -12.03 7.58
C THR A 58 -6.55 -12.15 8.83
N SER A 59 -5.35 -12.74 8.71
CA SER A 59 -4.31 -12.70 9.76
C SER A 59 -3.54 -11.37 9.82
N GLY A 60 -3.91 -10.38 9.00
CA GLY A 60 -3.31 -9.06 8.90
C GLY A 60 -2.01 -8.98 8.08
N TRP A 61 -1.63 -10.07 7.41
CA TRP A 61 -0.49 -10.14 6.49
C TRP A 61 -0.89 -9.80 5.06
N ASN A 62 -0.01 -9.11 4.34
CA ASN A 62 -0.23 -8.74 2.94
C ASN A 62 1.05 -9.02 2.18
N LEU A 63 0.96 -9.91 1.18
CA LEU A 63 2.05 -10.19 0.26
C LEU A 63 1.78 -9.53 -1.07
N ARG A 64 2.79 -8.83 -1.59
CA ARG A 64 2.68 -8.11 -2.85
C ARG A 64 3.93 -8.32 -3.68
N ILE A 65 3.74 -8.50 -4.97
CA ILE A 65 4.78 -8.40 -5.99
C ILE A 65 4.45 -7.18 -6.84
N ARG A 66 5.41 -6.26 -6.98
CA ARG A 66 5.29 -5.07 -7.83
C ARG A 66 6.44 -5.01 -8.81
N LYS A 67 6.12 -4.65 -10.05
CA LYS A 67 7.07 -4.17 -11.05
C LYS A 67 6.80 -2.69 -11.32
N GLU A 68 7.85 -1.88 -11.30
CA GLU A 68 7.78 -0.45 -11.64
C GLU A 68 8.57 -0.18 -12.92
N GLU A 69 8.03 0.66 -13.80
CA GLU A 69 8.65 0.99 -15.08
C GLU A 69 10.03 1.63 -14.88
N GLY A 70 11.04 1.08 -15.56
CA GLY A 70 12.43 1.52 -15.48
C GLY A 70 13.25 0.86 -14.37
N GLU A 71 12.67 -0.04 -13.58
CA GLU A 71 13.40 -0.85 -12.59
C GLU A 71 13.70 -2.26 -13.15
N GLU A 72 14.82 -2.85 -12.73
CA GLU A 72 15.30 -4.20 -13.15
C GLU A 72 14.96 -5.31 -12.14
N ASP A 73 14.10 -4.99 -11.17
CA ASP A 73 13.72 -5.88 -10.08
C ASP A 73 12.21 -5.88 -9.88
N PHE A 74 11.68 -7.04 -9.47
CA PHE A 74 10.44 -7.11 -8.73
C PHE A 74 10.68 -6.68 -7.28
N GLU A 75 9.79 -5.84 -6.75
CA GLU A 75 9.70 -5.57 -5.33
C GLU A 75 8.70 -6.53 -4.69
N LEU A 76 9.21 -7.43 -3.85
CA LEU A 76 8.42 -8.29 -2.98
C LEU A 76 8.21 -7.58 -1.64
N THR A 77 6.98 -7.48 -1.17
CA THR A 77 6.65 -6.87 0.12
C THR A 77 5.92 -7.88 1.01
N TYR A 78 6.40 -8.01 2.25
CA TYR A 78 5.73 -8.74 3.34
C TYR A 78 5.31 -7.73 4.39
N LYS A 79 4.02 -7.41 4.46
CA LYS A 79 3.51 -6.35 5.34
C LYS A 79 2.48 -6.89 6.34
N LYS A 80 2.77 -6.72 7.63
CA LYS A 80 1.81 -6.91 8.72
C LYS A 80 1.14 -5.58 9.04
N ARG A 81 -0.17 -5.59 9.26
CA ARG A 81 -0.96 -4.40 9.61
C ARG A 81 -1.60 -4.54 10.98
N TYR A 82 -1.68 -3.40 11.65
CA TYR A 82 -2.38 -3.19 12.91
C TYR A 82 -3.30 -1.99 12.73
N ALA A 83 -4.60 -2.23 12.86
CA ALA A 83 -5.55 -1.13 12.93
C ALA A 83 -5.23 -0.31 14.18
N ILE A 84 -5.24 1.02 14.02
CA ILE A 84 -5.15 1.93 15.15
C ILE A 84 -6.56 2.49 15.28
N ASP A 85 -7.33 1.91 16.20
CA ASP A 85 -8.68 2.37 16.48
C ASP A 85 -8.60 3.72 17.20
N GLU A 86 -8.99 4.78 16.50
CA GLU A 86 -9.17 6.11 17.09
C GLU A 86 -10.60 6.21 17.64
N GLY A 87 -10.73 6.42 18.94
CA GLY A 87 -11.90 7.09 19.48
C GLY A 87 -11.87 8.55 19.03
N ASP A 88 -12.63 8.88 17.99
CA ASP A 88 -13.11 10.20 17.52
C ASP A 88 -12.17 11.41 17.37
N ALA A 89 -10.91 11.42 17.80
CA ALA A 89 -10.09 12.62 17.63
C ALA A 89 -8.58 12.40 17.68
N ARG A 90 -7.97 12.65 16.51
CA ARG A 90 -6.57 13.03 16.33
C ARG A 90 -5.62 11.87 16.58
N ILE A 91 -4.48 11.90 15.90
CA ILE A 91 -3.37 10.99 16.16
C ILE A 91 -2.99 11.09 17.64
N ALA A 92 -3.57 10.22 18.46
CA ALA A 92 -3.24 10.15 19.87
C ALA A 92 -1.97 9.31 19.93
N GLY A 93 -0.83 9.94 20.26
CA GLY A 93 0.46 9.23 20.37
C GLY A 93 0.36 7.94 21.20
N GLY A 94 -0.53 7.90 22.20
CA GLY A 94 -0.85 6.70 22.97
C GLY A 94 -1.37 5.52 22.15
N SER A 95 -2.20 5.73 21.13
CA SER A 95 -2.72 4.64 20.28
C SER A 95 -1.66 4.10 19.31
N ILE A 96 -0.76 4.97 18.82
CA ILE A 96 0.41 4.52 18.04
C ILE A 96 1.35 3.68 18.91
N ASP A 97 1.64 4.14 20.13
CA ASP A 97 2.53 3.44 21.05
C ASP A 97 1.99 2.06 21.45
N MET A 98 0.68 1.92 21.59
CA MET A 98 0.02 0.62 21.80
C MET A 98 0.22 -0.31 20.60
N ALA A 99 -0.01 0.16 19.36
CA ALA A 99 0.19 -0.66 18.18
C ALA A 99 1.66 -1.08 18.00
N LEU A 100 2.61 -0.19 18.31
CA LEU A 100 4.04 -0.50 18.31
C LEU A 100 4.42 -1.48 19.43
N GLU A 101 3.78 -1.39 20.60
CA GLU A 101 3.97 -2.36 21.69
C GLU A 101 3.43 -3.74 21.29
N THR A 102 2.25 -3.82 20.67
CA THR A 102 1.72 -5.07 20.12
C THR A 102 2.68 -5.66 19.10
N ALA A 103 3.20 -4.86 18.17
CA ALA A 103 4.19 -5.31 17.20
C ALA A 103 5.47 -5.83 17.89
N LEU A 104 5.97 -5.13 18.92
CA LEU A 104 7.14 -5.56 19.70
C LEU A 104 6.89 -6.89 20.43
N GLN A 105 5.74 -7.05 21.08
CA GLN A 105 5.34 -8.29 21.77
C GLN A 105 5.21 -9.45 20.78
N GLU A 106 4.72 -9.16 19.58
CA GLU A 106 4.69 -10.11 18.49
C GLU A 106 6.06 -10.31 17.83
N GLY A 107 7.14 -9.67 18.31
CA GLY A 107 8.52 -9.90 17.89
C GLY A 107 9.01 -9.06 16.71
N PHE A 108 8.39 -7.91 16.46
CA PHE A 108 8.90 -6.88 15.55
C PHE A 108 9.66 -5.81 16.32
N ASP A 109 10.99 -5.89 16.27
CA ASP A 109 11.89 -4.93 16.89
C ASP A 109 12.95 -4.43 15.90
N THR A 110 13.79 -3.51 16.37
CA THR A 110 14.88 -2.88 15.60
C THR A 110 15.97 -3.82 15.10
N THR A 111 16.01 -5.08 15.56
CA THR A 111 16.96 -6.10 15.08
C THR A 111 16.41 -6.89 13.89
N THR A 112 15.12 -6.75 13.59
CA THR A 112 14.47 -7.40 12.45
C THR A 112 14.68 -6.60 11.15
N ALA A 113 14.45 -7.22 10.00
CA ALA A 113 14.48 -6.55 8.70
C ALA A 113 13.26 -5.64 8.44
N TYR A 114 12.33 -5.55 9.38
CA TYR A 114 11.08 -4.83 9.20
C TYR A 114 11.21 -3.35 9.54
N LYS A 115 10.46 -2.53 8.81
CA LYS A 115 10.31 -1.09 9.05
C LYS A 115 8.87 -0.77 9.39
N ALA A 116 8.67 0.13 10.35
CA ALA A 116 7.36 0.61 10.72
C ALA A 116 6.99 1.88 9.93
N GLN A 117 5.72 2.01 9.58
CA GLN A 117 5.13 3.19 8.96
C GLN A 117 3.71 3.37 9.49
N ILE A 118 3.38 4.57 9.95
CA ILE A 118 2.00 4.95 10.24
C ILE A 118 1.38 5.50 8.95
N GLU A 119 0.43 4.74 8.40
CA GLU A 119 -0.40 5.20 7.29
C GLU A 119 -1.55 6.05 7.89
N VAL A 120 -1.60 7.33 7.53
CA VAL A 120 -2.58 8.31 8.04
C VAL A 120 -3.58 8.65 6.93
N GLY A 121 -4.80 8.14 7.05
CA GLY A 121 -5.88 8.31 6.09
C GLY A 121 -6.76 9.54 6.31
N TYR A 122 -7.98 9.51 5.76
CA TYR A 122 -9.00 10.54 5.98
C TYR A 122 -9.56 10.50 7.40
N GLN A 123 -9.91 9.34 7.95
CA GLN A 123 -10.35 9.18 9.34
C GLN A 123 -9.56 8.09 10.06
N LYS A 124 -9.00 7.12 9.33
CA LYS A 124 -8.34 5.95 9.90
C LYS A 124 -6.83 6.07 9.93
N GLN A 125 -6.25 5.36 10.88
CA GLN A 125 -4.81 5.13 10.96
C GLN A 125 -4.49 3.65 10.95
N THR A 126 -3.31 3.30 10.44
CA THR A 126 -2.83 1.91 10.45
C THR A 126 -1.32 1.90 10.62
N LEU A 127 -0.85 1.15 11.62
CA LEU A 127 0.56 0.79 11.67
C LEU A 127 0.80 -0.34 10.66
N SER A 128 1.70 -0.10 9.72
CA SER A 128 2.24 -1.09 8.80
C SER A 128 3.67 -1.42 9.18
N VAL A 129 3.95 -2.70 9.37
CA VAL A 129 5.30 -3.23 9.59
C VAL A 129 5.66 -4.07 8.37
N SER A 130 6.63 -3.61 7.57
CA SER A 130 6.96 -4.23 6.29
C SER A 130 8.43 -4.55 6.10
N SER A 131 8.68 -5.67 5.44
CA SER A 131 9.98 -6.04 4.87
C SER A 131 9.85 -6.10 3.35
N ASP A 132 10.73 -5.39 2.65
CA ASP A 132 10.77 -5.34 1.20
C ASP A 132 12.04 -6.02 0.69
N VAL A 133 11.91 -6.88 -0.31
CA VAL A 133 13.01 -7.61 -0.95
C VAL A 133 12.97 -7.37 -2.44
N LYS A 134 14.13 -7.10 -3.05
CA LYS A 134 14.27 -6.99 -4.50
C LYS A 134 14.71 -8.33 -5.09
N VAL A 135 14.02 -8.76 -6.15
CA VAL A 135 14.38 -9.97 -6.91
C VAL A 135 14.48 -9.59 -8.38
N SER A 136 15.60 -9.96 -9.00
CA SER A 136 15.87 -9.61 -10.39
C SER A 136 14.79 -10.11 -11.35
N ASP A 137 14.43 -9.28 -12.31
CA ASP A 137 13.40 -9.56 -13.31
C ASP A 137 13.95 -10.01 -14.67
N LYS A 138 15.27 -10.29 -14.77
CA LYS A 138 16.00 -10.50 -16.04
C LYS A 138 15.39 -11.50 -17.02
N ASN A 139 14.59 -12.45 -16.53
CA ASN A 139 13.92 -13.47 -17.34
C ASN A 139 12.46 -13.10 -17.68
N PHE A 140 12.05 -11.84 -17.47
CA PHE A 140 10.69 -11.35 -17.68
C PHE A 140 10.66 -10.13 -18.59
N ASP A 141 9.86 -10.19 -19.64
CA ASP A 141 9.76 -9.08 -20.60
C ASP A 141 8.98 -7.88 -20.05
N GLY A 142 9.51 -6.68 -20.28
CA GLY A 142 8.77 -5.43 -20.14
C GLY A 142 8.15 -5.28 -18.75
N MET A 143 6.84 -5.06 -18.66
CA MET A 143 6.12 -4.88 -17.39
C MET A 143 5.39 -6.14 -16.88
N LYS A 144 5.70 -7.33 -17.43
CA LYS A 144 5.04 -8.58 -17.01
C LYS A 144 5.40 -8.93 -15.56
N LEU A 145 4.43 -9.46 -14.83
CA LEU A 145 4.61 -10.04 -13.49
C LEU A 145 4.76 -11.57 -13.60
N PRO A 146 5.40 -12.22 -12.60
CA PRO A 146 5.48 -13.67 -12.54
C PRO A 146 4.11 -14.33 -12.47
N ARG A 147 4.00 -15.53 -13.06
CA ARG A 147 2.82 -16.38 -12.91
C ARG A 147 2.78 -16.96 -11.50
N VAL A 148 1.70 -17.67 -11.17
CA VAL A 148 1.45 -18.13 -9.79
C VAL A 148 2.61 -18.96 -9.23
N ASP A 149 3.14 -19.93 -9.98
CA ASP A 149 4.22 -20.81 -9.48
C ASP A 149 5.52 -20.03 -9.20
N ASP A 150 5.95 -19.18 -10.12
CA ASP A 150 7.11 -18.30 -9.92
C ASP A 150 6.89 -17.32 -8.76
N SER A 151 5.68 -16.80 -8.62
CA SER A 151 5.32 -15.89 -7.54
C SER A 151 5.40 -16.57 -6.18
N ARG A 152 4.89 -17.80 -6.06
CA ARG A 152 4.98 -18.62 -4.85
C ARG A 152 6.42 -18.95 -4.53
N MET A 153 7.22 -19.29 -5.55
CA MET A 153 8.65 -19.55 -5.40
C MET A 153 9.41 -18.32 -4.89
N PHE A 154 9.21 -17.16 -5.53
CA PHE A 154 9.86 -15.91 -5.14
C PHE A 154 9.49 -15.50 -3.72
N LEU A 155 8.21 -15.56 -3.35
CA LEU A 155 7.75 -15.21 -2.00
C LEU A 155 8.18 -16.23 -0.94
N SER A 156 8.24 -17.53 -1.26
CA SER A 156 8.70 -18.54 -0.30
C SER A 156 10.20 -18.45 -0.04
N THR A 157 10.99 -18.24 -1.10
CA THR A 157 12.46 -18.21 -1.03
C THR A 157 12.97 -16.97 -0.30
N ASN A 158 12.31 -15.84 -0.50
CA ASN A 158 12.71 -14.54 0.05
C ASN A 158 11.92 -14.16 1.30
N ALA A 159 11.18 -15.10 1.89
CA ALA A 159 10.37 -14.85 3.07
C ALA A 159 11.26 -14.49 4.28
N PRO A 160 11.05 -13.33 4.92
CA PRO A 160 11.71 -13.03 6.19
C PRO A 160 11.27 -14.04 7.25
N SER A 161 12.18 -14.40 8.16
CA SER A 161 11.97 -15.45 9.17
C SER A 161 10.71 -15.23 10.00
N LYS A 162 10.39 -13.97 10.32
CA LYS A 162 9.21 -13.63 11.12
C LYS A 162 7.89 -13.91 10.41
N PHE A 163 7.80 -13.65 9.11
CA PHE A 163 6.65 -14.05 8.31
C PHE A 163 6.59 -15.58 8.17
N LYS A 164 7.74 -16.21 7.86
CA LYS A 164 7.81 -17.66 7.65
C LYS A 164 7.29 -18.45 8.86
N ASN A 165 7.64 -18.02 10.08
CA ASN A 165 7.32 -18.71 11.32
C ASN A 165 6.32 -17.92 12.20
N TRP A 166 5.32 -17.29 11.59
CA TRP A 166 4.41 -16.38 12.30
C TRP A 166 3.65 -17.04 13.46
N VAL A 167 2.79 -18.02 13.16
CA VAL A 167 2.00 -18.75 14.18
C VAL A 167 2.73 -20.02 14.64
N ARG A 168 3.36 -20.70 13.68
CA ARG A 168 4.16 -21.92 13.88
C ARG A 168 5.25 -21.98 12.83
N ASP A 169 6.20 -22.87 13.01
CA ASP A 169 7.24 -23.12 12.00
C ASP A 169 6.61 -23.45 10.64
N GLY A 170 7.11 -22.76 9.61
CA GLY A 170 6.65 -22.92 8.23
C GLY A 170 5.28 -22.32 7.90
N TRP A 171 4.58 -21.70 8.86
CA TRP A 171 3.23 -21.15 8.65
C TRP A 171 3.14 -20.26 7.40
N GLY A 172 4.04 -19.28 7.24
CA GLY A 172 3.97 -18.34 6.12
C GLY A 172 4.23 -19.01 4.78
N THR A 173 5.23 -19.91 4.72
CA THR A 173 5.55 -20.66 3.50
C THR A 173 4.42 -21.61 3.10
N ASP A 174 3.77 -22.28 4.06
CA ASP A 174 2.64 -23.17 3.80
C ASP A 174 1.48 -22.41 3.13
N HIS A 175 1.17 -21.19 3.62
CA HIS A 175 0.13 -20.36 3.02
C HIS A 175 0.54 -19.84 1.63
N VAL A 176 1.80 -19.44 1.45
CA VAL A 176 2.31 -19.01 0.13
C VAL A 176 2.15 -20.14 -0.89
N GLN A 177 2.52 -21.38 -0.55
CA GLN A 177 2.41 -22.52 -1.48
C GLN A 177 0.97 -22.80 -1.93
N ASN A 178 -0.02 -22.48 -1.09
CA ASN A 178 -1.44 -22.62 -1.41
C ASN A 178 -2.09 -21.35 -1.97
N SER A 179 -1.32 -20.26 -2.16
CA SER A 179 -1.87 -18.96 -2.54
C SER A 179 -2.23 -18.86 -4.02
N ILE A 180 -3.30 -18.15 -4.36
CA ILE A 180 -3.64 -17.70 -5.72
C ILE A 180 -3.24 -16.23 -5.92
N ILE A 181 -3.36 -15.74 -7.15
CA ILE A 181 -3.10 -14.33 -7.48
C ILE A 181 -4.36 -13.49 -7.34
N TYR A 182 -4.26 -12.40 -6.60
CA TYR A 182 -5.23 -11.31 -6.54
C TYR A 182 -4.68 -10.12 -7.35
N GLY A 183 -5.28 -9.85 -8.51
CA GLY A 183 -4.80 -8.87 -9.49
C GLY A 183 -4.69 -9.49 -10.89
N PRO A 184 -3.77 -9.02 -11.74
CA PRO A 184 -2.91 -7.86 -11.54
C PRO A 184 -3.68 -6.53 -11.63
N VAL A 185 -3.08 -5.47 -11.08
CA VAL A 185 -3.56 -4.08 -11.19
C VAL A 185 -2.49 -3.23 -11.86
N HIS A 186 -2.89 -2.52 -12.91
CA HIS A 186 -2.02 -1.64 -13.69
C HIS A 186 -2.22 -0.19 -13.27
N ALA A 187 -1.42 0.25 -12.30
CA ALA A 187 -1.49 1.59 -11.75
C ALA A 187 -0.50 2.54 -12.43
N LYS A 188 -0.75 3.84 -12.28
CA LYS A 188 0.17 4.91 -12.68
C LYS A 188 0.55 5.71 -11.45
N ARG A 189 1.82 6.08 -11.36
CA ARG A 189 2.36 6.96 -10.32
C ARG A 189 2.95 8.21 -10.97
N PHE A 190 2.53 9.35 -10.46
CA PHE A 190 3.02 10.67 -10.82
C PHE A 190 3.79 11.23 -9.63
N LYS A 191 4.94 11.84 -9.90
CA LYS A 191 5.78 12.46 -8.88
C LYS A 191 5.57 13.97 -8.93
N GLY A 192 5.36 14.58 -7.78
CA GLY A 192 5.19 16.02 -7.64
C GLY A 192 5.84 16.57 -6.38
N ARG A 193 5.55 17.83 -6.09
CA ARG A 193 5.98 18.55 -4.90
C ARG A 193 4.85 19.37 -4.32
N TRP A 194 4.79 19.42 -3.00
CA TRP A 194 3.82 20.22 -2.25
C TRP A 194 4.41 20.63 -0.91
N ASP A 195 4.25 21.90 -0.53
CA ASP A 195 4.80 22.45 0.73
C ASP A 195 6.29 22.11 0.93
N GLY A 196 7.08 22.25 -0.14
CA GLY A 196 8.53 21.92 -0.16
C GLY A 196 8.88 20.43 -0.13
N SER A 197 7.89 19.54 0.01
CA SER A 197 8.07 18.09 0.17
C SER A 197 7.73 17.32 -1.10
N LYS A 198 8.35 16.15 -1.28
CA LYS A 198 8.00 15.22 -2.36
C LYS A 198 6.62 14.61 -2.08
N LEU A 199 5.81 14.52 -3.13
CA LEU A 199 4.47 13.94 -3.10
C LEU A 199 4.29 12.99 -4.29
N PHE A 200 3.42 12.01 -4.12
CA PHE A 200 2.98 11.13 -5.18
C PHE A 200 1.47 11.26 -5.40
N ILE A 201 1.08 11.16 -6.66
CA ILE A 201 -0.32 10.97 -7.06
C ILE A 201 -0.37 9.62 -7.75
N GLU A 202 -1.27 8.75 -7.33
CA GLU A 202 -1.45 7.44 -7.94
C GLU A 202 -2.86 7.26 -8.47
N VAL A 203 -2.97 6.69 -9.66
CA VAL A 203 -4.24 6.34 -10.30
C VAL A 203 -4.29 4.82 -10.43
N TRP A 204 -5.25 4.21 -9.76
CA TRP A 204 -5.43 2.76 -9.66
C TRP A 204 -6.76 2.34 -10.28
N PRO A 205 -6.75 1.74 -11.48
CA PRO A 205 -7.92 1.08 -12.04
C PRO A 205 -8.12 -0.27 -11.34
N ILE A 206 -9.15 -0.36 -10.50
CA ILE A 206 -9.49 -1.57 -9.73
C ILE A 206 -10.87 -2.03 -10.17
N ARG A 207 -11.10 -3.34 -10.28
CA ARG A 207 -12.46 -3.89 -10.54
C ARG A 207 -13.49 -3.27 -9.61
N LYS A 208 -14.74 -3.11 -10.06
CA LYS A 208 -15.84 -2.64 -9.20
C LYS A 208 -16.27 -3.67 -8.18
N SER A 209 -16.28 -4.95 -8.55
CA SER A 209 -16.57 -6.06 -7.65
C SER A 209 -15.92 -7.36 -8.14
N GLU A 210 -16.06 -8.43 -7.38
CA GLU A 210 -15.65 -9.77 -7.78
C GLU A 210 -16.37 -10.26 -9.05
N THR A 211 -17.63 -9.84 -9.24
CA THR A 211 -18.49 -10.24 -10.36
C THR A 211 -18.53 -9.22 -11.51
N ASP A 212 -18.08 -7.99 -11.28
CA ASP A 212 -17.99 -6.92 -12.28
C ASP A 212 -16.53 -6.56 -12.55
N ALA A 213 -16.03 -7.07 -13.68
CA ALA A 213 -14.66 -6.83 -14.12
C ALA A 213 -14.43 -5.40 -14.67
N THR A 214 -15.46 -4.55 -14.78
CA THR A 214 -15.28 -3.14 -15.15
C THR A 214 -14.49 -2.39 -14.07
N LEU A 215 -13.76 -1.36 -14.49
CA LEU A 215 -12.79 -0.68 -13.64
C LEU A 215 -13.40 0.58 -13.03
N GLU A 216 -13.24 0.71 -11.72
CA GLU A 216 -13.35 1.94 -10.94
C GLU A 216 -11.94 2.54 -10.79
N LEU A 217 -11.83 3.86 -10.93
CA LEU A 217 -10.58 4.56 -10.72
C LEU A 217 -10.50 5.01 -9.26
N ILE A 218 -9.45 4.59 -8.57
CA ILE A 218 -9.10 5.12 -7.25
C ILE A 218 -7.92 6.06 -7.44
N VAL A 219 -8.08 7.33 -7.04
CA VAL A 219 -7.01 8.32 -7.10
C VAL A 219 -6.60 8.69 -5.68
N GLU A 220 -5.32 8.56 -5.39
CA GLU A 220 -4.75 8.87 -4.07
C GLU A 220 -3.57 9.83 -4.20
N VAL A 221 -3.49 10.75 -3.26
CA VAL A 221 -2.31 11.59 -3.03
C VAL A 221 -1.61 11.13 -1.76
N SER A 222 -0.29 10.97 -1.82
CA SER A 222 0.50 10.64 -0.64
C SER A 222 1.80 11.42 -0.50
N PHE A 223 2.21 11.68 0.74
CA PHE A 223 3.53 12.21 1.07
C PHE A 223 4.03 11.59 2.39
N LYS A 224 5.36 11.60 2.57
CA LYS A 224 6.02 10.98 3.73
C LYS A 224 6.81 11.98 4.54
N THR A 225 6.88 11.75 5.85
CA THR A 225 7.72 12.49 6.79
C THR A 225 8.09 11.60 7.98
N ALA A 226 9.24 11.83 8.59
CA ALA A 226 9.63 11.16 9.84
C ALA A 226 9.01 11.80 11.10
N ASP A 227 8.34 12.95 10.94
CA ASP A 227 7.80 13.77 12.03
C ASP A 227 6.28 13.72 12.07
N VAL A 228 5.72 13.22 13.18
CA VAL A 228 4.27 13.10 13.40
C VAL A 228 3.53 14.44 13.33
N LYS A 229 4.15 15.52 13.83
CA LYS A 229 3.56 16.85 13.83
C LYS A 229 3.46 17.37 12.39
N LYS A 230 4.51 17.18 11.59
CA LYS A 230 4.48 17.52 10.16
C LYS A 230 3.46 16.68 9.39
N ALA A 231 3.30 15.41 9.74
CA ALA A 231 2.28 14.56 9.12
C ALA A 231 0.86 15.09 9.42
N LEU A 232 0.59 15.44 10.68
CA LEU A 232 -0.69 16.02 11.12
C LEU A 232 -1.00 17.35 10.45
N GLU A 233 -0.05 18.27 10.47
CA GLU A 233 -0.19 19.60 9.88
C GLU A 233 -0.37 19.48 8.36
N GLY A 234 0.45 18.65 7.70
CA GLY A 234 0.33 18.40 6.27
C GLY A 234 -1.00 17.75 5.90
N ARG A 235 -1.51 16.80 6.71
CA ARG A 235 -2.83 16.20 6.51
C ARG A 235 -3.94 17.25 6.64
N ALA A 236 -3.92 18.08 7.68
CA ALA A 236 -4.92 19.11 7.87
C ALA A 236 -4.94 20.10 6.68
N LYS A 237 -3.76 20.59 6.29
CA LYS A 237 -3.60 21.50 5.15
C LYS A 237 -4.07 20.89 3.84
N ILE A 238 -3.74 19.62 3.56
CA ILE A 238 -4.10 19.00 2.28
C ILE A 238 -5.59 18.70 2.20
N LEU A 239 -6.22 18.34 3.33
CA LEU A 239 -7.67 18.15 3.41
C LEU A 239 -8.42 19.46 3.19
N GLU A 240 -7.98 20.55 3.82
CA GLU A 240 -8.55 21.88 3.60
C GLU A 240 -8.43 22.31 2.13
N LEU A 241 -7.25 22.12 1.53
CA LEU A 241 -7.01 22.38 0.11
C LEU A 241 -7.98 21.59 -0.78
N PHE A 242 -8.10 20.28 -0.57
CA PHE A 242 -8.97 19.42 -1.37
C PHE A 242 -10.44 19.73 -1.18
N GLN A 243 -10.87 20.07 0.03
CA GLN A 243 -12.23 20.51 0.30
C GLN A 243 -12.53 21.82 -0.44
N LYS A 244 -11.64 22.82 -0.34
CA LYS A 244 -11.78 24.12 -1.02
C LYS A 244 -11.83 23.99 -2.54
N LYS A 245 -11.07 23.06 -3.10
CA LYS A 245 -11.03 22.80 -4.56
C LYS A 245 -12.13 21.85 -5.04
N GLY A 246 -12.92 21.26 -4.13
CA GLY A 246 -13.93 20.26 -4.46
C GLY A 246 -13.38 18.87 -4.79
N TRP A 247 -12.06 18.68 -4.71
CA TRP A 247 -11.35 17.46 -5.09
C TRP A 247 -11.44 16.33 -4.06
N LEU A 248 -11.74 16.63 -2.80
CA LEU A 248 -11.72 15.65 -1.71
C LEU A 248 -12.77 14.56 -1.93
N LEU A 249 -12.34 13.29 -1.86
CA LEU A 249 -13.24 12.16 -1.63
C LEU A 249 -13.18 11.80 -0.13
N PRO A 250 -14.21 12.13 0.67
CA PRO A 250 -14.13 12.11 2.14
C PRO A 250 -14.37 10.70 2.71
N GLU A 251 -13.51 9.75 2.36
CA GLU A 251 -13.55 8.38 2.86
C GLU A 251 -12.15 7.77 2.98
N ASP A 252 -12.02 6.70 3.77
CA ASP A 252 -10.82 5.86 3.79
C ASP A 252 -10.98 4.66 2.87
N SER A 253 -9.97 4.39 2.06
CA SER A 253 -9.90 3.15 1.29
C SER A 253 -8.51 2.55 1.31
N LEU A 254 -8.43 1.28 1.70
CA LEU A 254 -7.23 0.48 1.54
C LEU A 254 -7.30 -0.21 0.18
N LYS A 255 -6.46 0.21 -0.76
CA LYS A 255 -6.35 -0.43 -2.08
C LYS A 255 -6.17 -1.94 -1.99
N THR A 256 -5.39 -2.43 -1.02
CA THR A 256 -5.25 -3.86 -0.79
C THR A 256 -6.56 -4.53 -0.41
N LYS A 257 -7.37 -3.91 0.47
CA LYS A 257 -8.70 -4.42 0.83
C LYS A 257 -9.58 -4.54 -0.42
N LEU A 258 -9.65 -3.48 -1.23
CA LEU A 258 -10.42 -3.50 -2.48
C LEU A 258 -9.94 -4.61 -3.42
N ILE A 259 -8.63 -4.80 -3.56
CA ILE A 259 -8.09 -5.84 -4.45
C ILE A 259 -8.41 -7.24 -3.90
N MET A 260 -8.26 -7.48 -2.60
CA MET A 260 -8.59 -8.78 -1.98
C MET A 260 -10.09 -9.11 -1.98
N GLU A 261 -10.96 -8.10 -2.04
CA GLU A 261 -12.42 -8.28 -2.10
C GLU A 261 -12.95 -8.43 -3.53
N ARG A 262 -12.25 -7.87 -4.52
CA ARG A 262 -12.77 -7.73 -5.89
C ARG A 262 -11.98 -8.53 -6.93
N TYR A 263 -10.85 -9.07 -6.53
CA TYR A 263 -10.07 -10.05 -7.29
C TYR A 263 -10.07 -11.34 -6.47
N GLY A 264 -9.90 -12.49 -7.12
CA GLY A 264 -10.15 -13.81 -6.52
C GLY A 264 -11.00 -14.65 -7.47
N CYS A 265 -11.07 -15.96 -7.27
CA CYS A 265 -11.80 -16.85 -8.18
C CYS A 265 -13.29 -16.48 -8.23
N SER A 266 -13.70 -15.77 -9.28
CA SER A 266 -15.01 -15.99 -9.88
C SER A 266 -15.12 -17.49 -10.15
N SER A 267 -16.04 -18.18 -9.50
CA SER A 267 -16.44 -19.51 -9.95
C SER A 267 -16.86 -19.40 -11.41
N ILE A 268 -15.99 -19.86 -12.32
CA ILE A 268 -16.39 -20.33 -13.64
C ILE A 268 -16.77 -21.80 -13.44
#